data_AF-A0A523G8J1-F1
#
_entry.id   AF-A0A523G8J1-F1
#
_cell.length_a   1.000
_cell.length_b   1.000
_cell.length_c   1.000
_cell.angle_alpha   90.00
_cell.angle_beta   90.00
_cell.angle_gamma   90.00
#
_symmetry.space_group_name_H-M   'P 1'
#
loop_
_entity.id
_entity.type
_entity.pdbx_description
1 polymer ?
#
loop_
_entity_poly.entity_id
_entity_poly.type
_entity_poly.pdbx_seq_one_letter_code
_entity_poly.pdbx_strand_id
1 'polypeptide(L)' 'MYPPPHHQVKDIDKMIAVIKNYPLGMLISTKDGVPYVTHIPIIY' A
#
# COMPACT_ATOMS: atom_id res chain seq x y z
N MET A 1 1.70 14.58 -10.61
CA MET A 1 2.11 13.36 -9.89
C MET A 1 0.86 12.59 -9.52
N TYR A 2 0.84 11.28 -9.75
CA TYR A 2 -0.33 10.43 -9.47
C TYR A 2 -0.29 9.97 -8.01
N PRO A 3 -1.44 9.94 -7.30
CA PRO A 3 -2.77 10.36 -7.74
C PRO A 3 -3.00 11.89 -7.60
N PRO A 4 -3.95 12.49 -8.34
CA PRO A 4 -4.32 13.91 -8.19
C PRO A 4 -4.67 14.28 -6.73
N PRO A 5 -4.40 15.51 -6.27
CA PRO A 5 -4.55 15.87 -4.86
C PRO A 5 -5.93 15.61 -4.25
N HIS A 6 -7.01 15.80 -5.01
CA HIS A 6 -8.38 15.55 -4.55
C HIS A 6 -8.74 14.06 -4.42
N HIS A 7 -7.92 13.17 -5.00
CA HIS A 7 -8.03 11.72 -4.84
C HIS A 7 -7.08 11.15 -3.76
N GLN A 8 -6.26 11.99 -3.13
CA GLN A 8 -5.34 11.55 -2.07
C GLN A 8 -6.06 11.52 -0.73
N VAL A 9 -5.98 10.39 -0.04
CA VAL A 9 -6.38 10.26 1.37
C VAL A 9 -5.15 10.49 2.24
N LYS A 10 -5.24 11.43 3.21
CA LYS A 10 -4.16 11.73 4.17
C LYS A 10 -4.50 11.35 5.61
N ASP A 11 -5.72 10.87 5.83
CA ASP A 11 -6.24 10.46 7.12
C ASP A 11 -5.75 9.03 7.43
N ILE A 12 -4.91 8.91 8.46
CA ILE A 12 -4.28 7.64 8.84
C ILE A 12 -5.30 6.63 9.35
N ASP A 13 -6.34 7.06 10.07
CA ASP A 13 -7.35 6.17 10.64
C ASP A 13 -8.18 5.52 9.53
N LYS A 14 -8.49 6.28 8.47
CA LYS A 14 -9.12 5.72 7.27
C LYS A 14 -8.24 4.70 6.57
N MET A 15 -6.92 4.95 6.47
CA MET A 15 -5.99 3.99 5.87
C MET A 15 -5.92 2.70 6.68
N ILE A 16 -5.85 2.81 8.01
CA ILE A 16 -5.84 1.66 8.93
C ILE A 16 -7.13 0.84 8.79
N ALA A 17 -8.29 1.49 8.74
CA ALA A 17 -9.57 0.81 8.57
C ALA A 17 -9.63 0.01 7.25
N VAL A 18 -9.05 0.55 6.17
CA VAL A 18 -8.92 -0.17 4.89
C VAL A 18 -8.02 -1.39 5.04
N ILE A 19 -6.85 -1.27 5.67
CA ILE A 19 -5.93 -2.40 5.86
C ILE A 19 -6.61 -3.52 6.66
N LYS A 20 -7.32 -3.18 7.74
CA LYS A 20 -8.04 -4.17 8.56
C LYS A 20 -9.16 -4.88 7.81
N ASN A 21 -9.89 -4.17 6.95
CA ASN A 21 -10.97 -4.75 6.14
C ASN A 21 -10.47 -5.53 4.92
N TYR A 22 -9.31 -5.16 4.39
CA TYR A 22 -8.73 -5.73 3.18
C TYR A 22 -7.24 -6.07 3.40
N PRO A 23 -6.93 -7.12 4.17
CA PRO A 23 -5.56 -7.40 4.63
C PRO A 23 -4.65 -8.03 3.56
N LEU A 24 -4.95 -7.89 2.27
CA LEU A 24 -4.09 -8.35 1.18
C LEU A 24 -3.30 -7.17 0.60
N GLY A 25 -1.97 -7.24 0.68
CA GLY A 25 -1.07 -6.23 0.15
C GLY A 25 -0.13 -6.77 -0.93
N MET A 26 0.42 -5.86 -1.73
CA MET A 26 1.54 -6.13 -2.63
C MET A 26 2.80 -5.50 -2.05
N LEU A 27 3.81 -6.32 -1.79
CA LEU A 27 5.15 -5.87 -1.42
C LEU A 27 5.97 -5.71 -2.69
N ILE A 28 6.44 -4.48 -2.91
CA ILE A 28 7.35 -4.14 -4.00
C ILE A 28 8.68 -3.74 -3.37
N SER A 29 9.76 -4.39 -3.75
CA SER A 29 11.13 -4.05 -3.34
C SER A 29 12.06 -4.06 -4.54
N THR A 30 13.31 -3.60 -4.36
CA THR A 30 14.32 -3.63 -5.41
C THR A 30 15.65 -4.13 -4.86
N LYS A 31 16.43 -4.80 -5.70
CA LYS A 31 17.83 -5.13 -5.44
C LYS A 31 18.62 -4.90 -6.72
N ASP A 32 19.66 -4.06 -6.64
CA ASP A 32 20.52 -3.73 -7.80
C ASP A 32 19.73 -3.25 -9.03
N GLY A 33 18.65 -2.49 -8.80
CA GLY A 33 17.77 -1.99 -9.88
C GLY A 33 16.76 -3.01 -10.41
N VAL A 34 16.79 -4.26 -9.93
CA VAL A 34 15.83 -5.31 -10.29
C VAL A 34 14.65 -5.26 -9.30
N PRO A 35 13.40 -5.11 -9.77
CA PRO A 35 12.22 -5.12 -8.91
C PRO A 35 11.82 -6.55 -8.50
N TYR A 36 11.40 -6.70 -7.26
CA TYR A 36 10.79 -7.92 -6.71
C TYR A 36 9.38 -7.57 -6.26
N VAL A 37 8.42 -8.40 -6.66
CA VAL A 37 7.00 -8.17 -6.39
C VAL A 37 6.39 -9.44 -5.86
N THR A 38 5.69 -9.36 -4.73
CA THR A 38 4.95 -10.49 -4.16
C THR A 38 3.71 -10.00 -3.42
N HIS A 39 2.73 -10.90 -3.24
CA HIS A 39 1.56 -10.64 -2.41
C HIS A 39 1.81 -11.16 -1.00
N ILE A 40 1.44 -10.38 0.01
CA ILE A 40 1.55 -10.74 1.43
C ILE A 40 0.29 -10.33 2.18
N PRO A 41 -0.08 -11.05 3.26
CA PRO A 41 -1.04 -10.53 4.21
C PRO A 41 -0.41 -9.33 4.96
N ILE A 42 -1.19 -8.26 5.15
CA ILE A 42 -0.83 -7.13 6.02
C ILE A 42 -1.60 -7.28 7.33
N ILE A 43 -0.86 -7.22 8.44
CA ILE A 43 -1.42 -7.28 9.80
C ILE A 43 -1.23 -5.91 10.43
N TYR A 44 -2.32 -5.30 10.91
CA TYR A 44 -2.35 -4.01 11.58
C TYR A 44 -3.18 -4.06 12.85
#